data_AF-A0A949NG86-F1
#
_entry.id   AF-A0A949NG86-F1
#
_cell.length_a   1.000
_cell.length_b   1.000
_cell.length_c   1.000
_cell.angle_alpha   90.00
_cell.angle_beta   90.00
_cell.angle_gamma   90.00
#
_symmetry.space_group_name_H-M   'P 1'
#
loop_
_entity.id
_entity.type
_entity.pdbx_description
1 polymer ?
#
loop_
_entity_poly.entity_id
_entity_poly.type
_entity_poly.pdbx_seq_one_letter_code
_entity_poly.pdbx_strand_id
1 'polypeptide(L)'
;MGLIERYIKEVARHLPAALRRDVSIELESAIGDSVDAAMKDSLDGDRAIVIKAVLRDFGQPRTIALSYMPDNQFIIGPKYYRPFLRALKIVILAAYAVVLIGLIGYLVTEGPSLWEFYRKFVDSLGKFPVTAATLIGAVFAVFALLERFAVPKSSAGPEEETSWDPDTLPPLDDSSTVNRVATVLNLCLYSFLFILFNFFQERIGMVNLANGEYWFLPMLGDGFHKYLLWLNVWLVAAFILSWLLVREGIWRDLTRIYRITLDFLLAVILYLMAIDASIIGPPAGWTIPVRGLSGLDPVFRDEVIPMVGMGIRIALFVAAALTLITAGKRIWKMIRTV
;
A
#
# COMPACT_ATOMS: atom_id res chain seq x y z
N MET A 1 -8.13 22.75 45.92
CA MET A 1 -7.49 21.89 44.90
C MET A 1 -6.28 22.60 44.35
N GLY A 2 -5.09 22.04 44.61
CA GLY A 2 -3.81 22.58 44.14
C GLY A 2 -3.67 22.54 42.62
N LEU A 3 -2.70 23.27 42.06
CA LEU A 3 -2.47 23.30 40.60
C LEU A 3 -2.04 21.93 40.06
N ILE A 4 -1.30 21.16 40.86
CA ILE A 4 -0.87 19.78 40.55
C ILE A 4 -2.07 18.83 40.42
N GLU A 5 -2.99 18.83 41.39
CA GLU A 5 -4.21 18.00 41.33
C GLU A 5 -5.05 18.31 40.09
N ARG A 6 -5.15 19.59 39.71
CA ARG A 6 -5.86 20.01 38.49
C ARG A 6 -5.16 19.49 37.24
N TYR A 7 -3.83 19.57 37.19
CA TYR A 7 -3.03 19.04 36.09
C TYR A 7 -3.23 17.54 35.92
N ILE A 8 -3.06 16.76 37.01
CA ILE A 8 -3.21 15.29 36.99
C ILE A 8 -4.64 14.91 36.58
N LYS A 9 -5.65 15.61 37.08
CA LYS A 9 -7.05 15.36 36.71
C LYS A 9 -7.31 15.61 35.23
N GLU A 10 -6.70 16.63 34.65
CA GLU A 10 -6.79 16.89 33.20
C GLU A 10 -6.03 15.85 32.38
N VAL A 11 -4.87 15.37 32.85
CA VAL A 11 -4.18 14.22 32.21
C VAL A 11 -5.06 12.96 32.26
N ALA A 12 -5.61 12.62 33.41
CA ALA A 12 -6.46 11.44 33.61
C ALA A 12 -7.74 11.47 32.76
N ARG A 13 -8.29 12.66 32.46
CA ARG A 13 -9.43 12.81 31.55
C ARG A 13 -9.15 12.30 30.14
N HIS A 14 -7.90 12.38 29.69
CA HIS A 14 -7.48 11.90 28.38
C HIS A 14 -7.10 10.42 28.37
N LEU A 15 -7.01 9.75 29.52
CA LEU A 15 -6.62 8.34 29.62
C LEU A 15 -7.83 7.38 29.61
N PRO A 16 -7.67 6.14 29.10
CA PRO A 16 -8.62 5.04 29.29
C PRO A 16 -8.86 4.76 30.78
N ALA A 17 -10.08 4.37 31.15
CA ALA A 17 -10.47 4.20 32.56
C ALA A 17 -9.56 3.25 33.35
N ALA A 18 -9.04 2.20 32.70
CA ALA A 18 -8.14 1.23 33.31
C ALA A 18 -6.79 1.83 33.75
N LEU A 19 -6.26 2.81 33.01
CA LEU A 19 -4.93 3.40 33.27
C LEU A 19 -4.98 4.62 34.19
N ARG A 20 -6.17 5.22 34.39
CA ARG A 20 -6.31 6.49 35.12
C ARG A 20 -5.76 6.43 36.53
N ARG A 21 -6.00 5.34 37.26
CA ARG A 21 -5.59 5.23 38.66
C ARG A 21 -4.08 5.15 38.76
N ASP A 22 -3.48 4.22 38.04
CA ASP A 22 -2.05 3.93 38.14
C ASP A 22 -1.20 5.10 37.62
N VAL A 23 -1.58 5.68 36.47
CA VAL A 23 -0.88 6.84 35.90
C VAL A 23 -1.04 8.09 36.76
N SER A 24 -2.19 8.28 37.43
CA SER A 24 -2.35 9.43 38.32
C SER A 24 -1.44 9.34 39.54
N ILE A 25 -1.27 8.14 40.11
CA ILE A 25 -0.37 7.90 41.26
C ILE A 25 1.08 8.13 40.84
N GLU A 26 1.48 7.59 39.69
CA GLU A 26 2.83 7.77 39.15
C GLU A 26 3.14 9.25 38.89
N LEU A 27 2.23 9.98 38.25
CA LEU A 27 2.40 11.42 37.98
C LEU A 27 2.42 12.26 39.26
N GLU A 28 1.66 11.87 40.29
CA GLU A 28 1.69 12.55 41.58
C GLU A 28 3.07 12.43 42.23
N SER A 29 3.66 11.22 42.19
CA SER A 29 5.03 11.00 42.68
C SER A 29 6.06 11.76 41.85
N ALA A 30 6.04 11.60 40.52
CA ALA A 30 7.05 12.18 39.64
C ALA A 30 7.05 13.72 39.65
N ILE A 31 5.87 14.35 39.67
CA ILE A 31 5.74 15.81 39.78
C ILE A 31 6.16 16.27 41.18
N GLY A 32 5.81 15.51 42.23
CA GLY A 32 6.22 15.80 43.60
C GLY A 32 7.73 15.82 43.76
N ASP A 33 8.41 14.76 43.30
CA ASP A 33 9.86 14.63 43.34
C ASP A 33 10.56 15.73 42.55
N SER A 34 10.02 16.10 41.39
CA SER A 34 10.55 17.19 40.55
C SER A 34 10.40 18.56 41.21
N VAL A 35 9.27 18.81 41.88
CA VAL A 35 9.06 20.05 42.65
C VAL A 35 10.01 20.11 43.84
N ASP A 36 10.19 19.02 44.58
CA ASP A 36 11.07 18.98 45.75
C ASP A 36 12.55 19.13 45.35
N ALA A 37 12.97 18.57 44.22
CA ALA A 37 14.29 18.79 43.64
C ALA A 37 14.49 20.26 43.24
N ALA A 38 13.54 20.84 42.52
CA ALA A 38 13.63 22.24 42.10
C ALA A 38 13.60 23.21 43.29
N MET A 39 12.88 22.89 44.37
CA MET A 39 12.86 23.68 45.61
C MET A 39 14.21 23.65 46.35
N LYS A 40 14.98 22.55 46.27
CA LYS A 40 16.31 22.47 46.89
C LYS A 40 17.35 23.33 46.17
N ASP A 41 17.24 23.42 44.86
CA ASP A 41 18.11 24.26 44.03
C ASP A 41 17.71 25.74 44.06
N SER A 42 16.46 26.04 44.42
CA SER A 42 15.93 27.41 44.53
C SER A 42 15.76 27.81 45.99
N LEU A 43 16.86 28.25 46.61
CA LEU A 43 16.96 28.65 48.04
C LEU A 43 15.95 29.74 48.49
N ASP A 44 15.32 30.47 47.57
CA ASP A 44 14.37 31.57 47.85
C ASP A 44 13.12 31.58 46.95
N GLY A 45 12.84 30.47 46.24
CA GLY A 45 11.72 30.41 45.30
C GLY A 45 10.35 30.23 45.98
N ASP A 46 9.38 31.09 45.67
CA ASP A 46 7.97 30.82 46.03
C ASP A 46 7.54 29.49 45.39
N ARG A 47 7.08 28.55 46.22
CA ARG A 47 6.63 27.22 45.81
C ARG A 47 5.60 27.28 44.68
N ALA A 48 4.75 28.31 44.65
CA ALA A 48 3.76 28.48 43.58
C ALA A 48 4.40 28.77 42.20
N ILE A 49 5.55 29.44 42.18
CA ILE A 49 6.32 29.73 40.96
C ILE A 49 7.04 28.46 40.49
N VAL A 50 7.66 27.73 41.42
CA VAL A 50 8.36 26.46 41.14
C VAL A 50 7.39 25.42 40.56
N ILE A 51 6.20 25.27 41.15
CA ILE A 51 5.16 24.36 40.62
C ILE A 51 4.77 24.73 39.18
N LYS A 52 4.61 26.02 38.88
CA LYS A 52 4.29 26.45 37.51
C LYS A 52 5.42 26.17 36.51
N ALA A 53 6.67 26.33 36.93
CA ALA A 53 7.83 26.02 36.11
C ALA A 53 7.92 24.52 35.82
N VAL A 54 7.85 23.67 36.86
CA VAL A 54 7.87 22.22 36.73
C VAL A 54 6.73 21.72 35.85
N LEU A 55 5.49 22.18 36.06
CA LEU A 55 4.37 21.80 35.20
C LEU A 55 4.52 22.27 33.75
N ARG A 56 5.24 23.37 33.51
CA ARG A 56 5.56 23.85 32.16
C ARG A 56 6.60 22.97 31.48
N ASP A 57 7.56 22.46 32.24
CA ASP A 57 8.60 21.54 31.75
C ASP A 57 8.04 20.15 31.43
N PHE A 58 7.10 19.65 32.25
CA PHE A 58 6.30 18.45 31.93
C PHE A 58 5.43 18.66 30.67
N GLY A 59 5.03 19.89 30.37
CA GLY A 59 4.32 20.22 29.14
C GLY A 59 2.81 20.00 29.21
N GLN A 60 2.16 19.95 28.05
CA GLN A 60 0.70 19.95 27.98
C GLN A 60 0.09 18.62 28.49
N PRO A 61 -1.00 18.65 29.28
CA PRO A 61 -1.64 17.45 29.83
C PRO A 61 -2.00 16.40 28.78
N ARG A 62 -2.41 16.84 27.59
CA ARG A 62 -2.78 15.96 26.48
C ARG A 62 -1.56 15.21 25.91
N THR A 63 -0.39 15.84 25.88
CA THR A 63 0.85 15.23 25.38
C THR A 63 1.35 14.18 26.36
N ILE A 64 1.32 14.46 27.66
CA ILE A 64 1.67 13.49 28.71
C ILE A 64 0.68 12.32 28.71
N ALA A 65 -0.63 12.56 28.55
CA ALA A 65 -1.58 11.45 28.44
C ALA A 65 -1.26 10.50 27.27
N LEU A 66 -0.76 11.03 26.14
CA LEU A 66 -0.40 10.22 24.98
C LEU A 66 0.84 9.34 25.22
N SER A 67 1.77 9.73 26.10
CA SER A 67 2.95 8.89 26.40
C SER A 67 2.60 7.65 27.23
N TYR A 68 1.49 7.71 27.99
CA TYR A 68 0.96 6.57 28.76
C TYR A 68 -0.09 5.75 28.00
N MET A 69 -0.45 6.17 26.78
CA MET A 69 -1.34 5.37 25.95
C MET A 69 -0.59 4.18 25.36
N PRO A 70 -1.12 2.95 25.46
CA PRO A 70 -0.57 1.84 24.69
C PRO A 70 -0.65 2.18 23.19
N ASP A 71 0.36 1.77 22.42
CA ASP A 71 0.54 1.97 20.95
C ASP A 71 -0.67 1.56 20.07
N ASN A 72 -1.75 1.06 20.69
CA ASN A 72 -2.86 0.35 20.09
C ASN A 72 -4.07 1.24 19.72
N GLN A 73 -3.94 2.57 19.72
CA GLN A 73 -5.02 3.47 19.27
C GLN A 73 -4.88 3.95 17.82
N PHE A 74 -3.81 3.54 17.12
CA PHE A 74 -3.61 3.91 15.73
C PHE A 74 -4.15 2.81 14.80
N ILE A 75 -4.98 3.17 13.81
CA ILE A 75 -5.40 2.23 12.75
C ILE A 75 -4.20 1.90 11.82
N ILE A 76 -3.27 2.85 11.70
CA ILE A 76 -1.97 2.67 11.03
C ILE A 76 -0.93 3.25 11.97
N GLY A 77 -0.05 2.40 12.51
CA GLY A 77 0.92 2.81 13.52
C GLY A 77 1.98 3.76 12.96
N PRO A 78 2.68 4.54 13.82
CA PRO A 78 3.71 5.49 13.40
C PRO A 78 4.83 4.84 12.56
N LYS A 79 5.12 3.56 12.79
CA LYS A 79 6.06 2.75 12.02
C LYS A 79 5.64 2.57 10.55
N TYR A 80 4.35 2.44 10.27
CA TYR A 80 3.83 2.16 8.93
C TYR A 80 3.23 3.39 8.23
N TYR A 81 3.10 4.51 8.94
CA TYR A 81 2.57 5.76 8.38
C TYR A 81 3.37 6.29 7.17
N ARG A 82 4.70 6.33 7.24
CA ARG A 82 5.55 6.77 6.10
C ARG A 82 5.43 5.83 4.89
N PRO A 83 5.53 4.50 5.05
CA PRO A 83 5.21 3.55 3.99
C PRO A 83 3.82 3.72 3.38
N PHE A 84 2.80 3.95 4.21
CA PHE A 84 1.42 4.21 3.77
C PHE A 84 1.33 5.40 2.82
N LEU A 85 1.93 6.54 3.19
CA LEU A 85 1.94 7.74 2.35
C LEU A 85 2.66 7.50 1.02
N ARG A 86 3.77 6.73 1.03
CA ARG A 86 4.49 6.37 -0.21
C ARG A 86 3.63 5.49 -1.11
N ALA A 87 2.99 4.47 -0.55
CA ALA A 87 2.09 3.57 -1.28
C ALA A 87 0.97 4.37 -1.94
N LEU A 88 0.33 5.24 -1.17
CA LEU A 88 -0.76 6.08 -1.65
C LEU A 88 -0.30 7.01 -2.78
N LYS A 89 0.85 7.65 -2.63
CA LYS A 89 1.44 8.52 -3.67
C LYS A 89 1.70 7.76 -4.97
N ILE A 90 2.27 6.55 -4.89
CA ILE A 90 2.56 5.71 -6.06
C ILE A 90 1.26 5.31 -6.76
N VAL A 91 0.27 4.83 -6.01
CA VAL A 91 -1.02 4.37 -6.57
C VAL A 91 -1.77 5.52 -7.24
N ILE A 92 -1.83 6.70 -6.61
CA ILE A 92 -2.47 7.89 -7.20
C ILE A 92 -1.71 8.35 -8.46
N LEU A 93 -0.37 8.38 -8.42
CA LEU A 93 0.45 8.77 -9.58
C LEU A 93 0.26 7.80 -10.75
N ALA A 94 0.21 6.49 -10.49
CA ALA A 94 -0.04 5.48 -11.49
C ALA A 94 -1.44 5.65 -12.12
N ALA A 95 -2.47 5.88 -11.29
CA ALA A 95 -3.82 6.14 -11.80
C ALA A 95 -3.86 7.41 -12.68
N TYR A 96 -3.17 8.48 -12.28
CA TYR A 96 -3.06 9.69 -13.08
C TYR A 96 -2.31 9.45 -14.40
N ALA A 97 -1.22 8.68 -14.38
CA ALA A 97 -0.48 8.32 -15.58
C ALA A 97 -1.36 7.54 -16.58
N VAL A 98 -2.19 6.61 -16.11
CA VAL A 98 -3.14 5.89 -16.97
C VAL A 98 -4.15 6.84 -17.63
N VAL A 99 -4.71 7.78 -16.86
CA VAL A 99 -5.64 8.79 -17.39
C VAL A 99 -4.94 9.69 -18.43
N LEU A 100 -3.72 10.13 -18.15
CA LEU A 100 -2.91 10.93 -19.07
C LEU A 100 -2.60 10.18 -20.37
N ILE A 101 -2.18 8.92 -20.29
CA ILE A 101 -1.92 8.09 -21.46
C ILE A 101 -3.19 7.94 -22.29
N GLY A 102 -4.35 7.71 -21.65
CA GLY A 102 -5.63 7.67 -22.34
C GLY A 102 -5.99 8.99 -23.02
N LEU A 103 -5.67 10.13 -22.40
CA LEU A 103 -5.94 11.46 -22.94
C LEU A 103 -4.97 11.84 -24.08
N ILE A 104 -3.70 11.44 -23.99
CA ILE A 104 -2.72 11.58 -25.08
C ILE A 104 -3.11 10.69 -26.25
N GLY A 105 -3.51 9.45 -25.98
CA GLY A 105 -4.05 8.53 -26.98
C GLY A 105 -5.22 9.20 -27.72
N TYR A 106 -6.17 9.76 -26.98
CA TYR A 106 -7.29 10.53 -27.53
C TYR A 106 -6.84 11.68 -28.45
N LEU A 107 -5.86 12.48 -28.04
CA LEU A 107 -5.32 13.58 -28.86
C LEU A 107 -4.70 13.09 -30.17
N VAL A 108 -3.91 12.02 -30.10
CA VAL A 108 -3.15 11.48 -31.24
C VAL A 108 -4.06 10.75 -32.22
N THR A 109 -5.06 10.02 -31.73
CA THR A 109 -5.94 9.20 -32.58
C THR A 109 -7.12 9.99 -33.14
N GLU A 110 -7.69 10.93 -32.38
CA GLU A 110 -8.93 11.62 -32.78
C GLU A 110 -8.71 13.03 -33.34
N GLY A 111 -7.52 13.62 -33.16
CA GLY A 111 -7.26 15.02 -33.53
C GLY A 111 -8.39 15.98 -33.09
N PRO A 112 -8.91 15.87 -31.85
CA PRO A 112 -10.15 16.50 -31.43
C PRO A 112 -10.04 18.03 -31.45
N SER A 113 -11.16 18.71 -31.64
CA SER A 113 -11.20 20.15 -31.44
C SER A 113 -10.83 20.52 -29.99
N LEU A 114 -10.32 21.74 -29.77
CA LEU A 114 -9.97 22.22 -28.42
C LEU A 114 -11.13 22.09 -27.42
N TRP A 115 -12.36 22.26 -27.89
CA TRP A 115 -13.57 22.16 -27.07
C TRP A 115 -13.90 20.73 -26.65
N GLU A 116 -13.75 19.75 -27.55
CA GLU A 116 -13.99 18.34 -27.25
C GLU A 116 -12.93 17.78 -26.29
N PHE A 117 -11.68 18.16 -26.51
CA PHE A 117 -10.60 17.87 -25.57
C PHE A 117 -10.89 18.43 -24.17
N TYR A 118 -11.28 19.70 -24.10
CA TYR A 118 -11.64 20.33 -22.83
C TYR A 118 -12.77 19.58 -22.12
N ARG A 119 -13.85 19.21 -22.83
CA ARG A 119 -14.97 18.47 -22.24
C ARG A 119 -14.55 17.10 -21.71
N LYS A 120 -13.75 16.34 -22.47
CA LYS A 120 -13.26 15.01 -22.07
C LYS A 120 -12.28 15.08 -20.89
N PHE A 121 -11.46 16.13 -20.85
CA PHE A 121 -10.58 16.44 -19.72
C PHE A 121 -11.39 16.72 -18.44
N VAL A 122 -12.40 17.59 -18.52
CA VAL A 122 -13.29 17.92 -17.38
C VAL A 122 -14.08 16.69 -16.90
N ASP A 123 -14.60 15.86 -17.81
CA ASP A 123 -15.29 14.61 -17.44
C ASP A 123 -14.36 13.61 -16.73
N SER A 124 -13.11 13.51 -17.20
CA SER A 124 -12.09 12.67 -16.57
C SER A 124 -11.73 13.17 -15.16
N LEU A 125 -11.64 14.49 -14.98
CA LEU A 125 -11.47 15.12 -13.67
C LEU A 125 -12.69 14.88 -12.75
N GLY A 126 -13.90 14.90 -13.30
CA GLY A 126 -15.13 14.64 -12.52
C GLY A 126 -15.22 13.22 -11.95
N LYS A 127 -14.64 12.23 -12.63
CA LYS A 127 -14.57 10.83 -12.18
C LYS A 127 -13.42 10.56 -11.23
N PHE A 128 -12.42 11.43 -11.19
CA PHE A 128 -11.22 11.27 -10.38
C PHE A 128 -11.49 11.15 -8.87
N PRO A 129 -12.38 11.95 -8.24
CA PRO A 129 -12.66 11.86 -6.81
C PRO A 129 -13.15 10.48 -6.36
N VAL A 130 -14.04 9.85 -7.14
CA VAL A 130 -14.57 8.51 -6.83
C VAL A 130 -13.46 7.48 -6.92
N THR A 131 -12.72 7.47 -8.03
CA THR A 131 -11.58 6.58 -8.23
C THR A 131 -10.51 6.76 -7.15
N ALA A 132 -10.17 8.01 -6.81
CA ALA A 132 -9.21 8.33 -5.77
C ALA A 132 -9.68 7.84 -4.40
N ALA A 133 -10.96 8.05 -4.04
CA ALA A 133 -11.53 7.55 -2.79
C ALA A 133 -11.47 6.02 -2.70
N THR A 134 -11.78 5.31 -3.79
CA THR A 134 -11.66 3.84 -3.85
C THR A 134 -10.22 3.39 -3.66
N LEU A 135 -9.26 4.02 -4.34
CA LEU A 135 -7.84 3.69 -4.22
C LEU A 135 -7.28 3.99 -2.82
N ILE A 136 -7.64 5.15 -2.25
CA ILE A 136 -7.30 5.51 -0.87
C ILE A 136 -7.86 4.45 0.09
N GLY A 137 -9.14 4.10 -0.05
CA GLY A 137 -9.80 3.10 0.78
C GLY A 137 -9.13 1.72 0.69
N ALA A 138 -8.74 1.30 -0.51
CA ALA A 138 -8.04 0.03 -0.73
C ALA A 138 -6.65 0.02 -0.07
N VAL A 139 -5.85 1.08 -0.27
CA VAL A 139 -4.52 1.19 0.36
C VAL A 139 -4.67 1.24 1.88
N PHE A 140 -5.62 2.03 2.39
CA PHE A 140 -5.92 2.09 3.81
C PHE A 140 -6.31 0.73 4.39
N ALA A 141 -7.20 -0.02 3.72
CA ALA A 141 -7.62 -1.34 4.15
C ALA A 141 -6.44 -2.31 4.26
N VAL A 142 -5.51 -2.30 3.30
CA VAL A 142 -4.31 -3.14 3.35
C VAL A 142 -3.44 -2.79 4.56
N PHE A 143 -3.17 -1.51 4.79
CA PHE A 143 -2.37 -1.08 5.94
C PHE A 143 -3.06 -1.34 7.29
N ALA A 144 -4.36 -1.15 7.37
CA ALA A 144 -5.14 -1.47 8.57
C ALA A 144 -5.14 -2.98 8.86
N LEU A 145 -5.24 -3.83 7.84
CA LEU A 145 -5.13 -5.28 7.98
C LEU A 145 -3.71 -5.70 8.38
N LEU A 146 -2.68 -5.06 7.81
CA LEU A 146 -1.29 -5.30 8.17
C LEU A 146 -1.01 -4.95 9.64
N GLU A 147 -1.42 -3.77 10.11
CA GLU A 147 -1.26 -3.39 11.51
C GLU A 147 -1.98 -4.38 12.44
N ARG A 148 -3.19 -4.82 12.05
CA ARG A 148 -4.03 -5.68 12.88
C ARG A 148 -3.54 -7.12 12.98
N PHE A 149 -2.96 -7.67 11.91
CA PHE A 149 -2.63 -9.10 11.84
C PHE A 149 -1.14 -9.41 11.64
N ALA A 150 -0.33 -8.51 11.05
CA ALA A 150 1.09 -8.76 10.75
C ALA A 150 2.05 -8.23 11.81
N VAL A 151 1.61 -7.28 12.64
CA VAL A 151 2.39 -6.77 13.77
C VAL A 151 2.03 -7.61 15.01
N PRO A 152 2.96 -8.40 15.57
CA PRO A 152 2.74 -9.04 16.86
C PRO A 152 2.38 -7.96 17.89
N LYS A 153 1.26 -8.14 18.60
CA LYS A 153 0.75 -7.20 19.62
C LYS A 153 1.59 -7.14 20.92
N SER A 154 2.82 -7.62 20.91
CA SER A 154 3.81 -7.51 21.98
C SER A 154 5.13 -7.26 21.25
N SER A 155 5.70 -6.06 21.37
CA SER A 155 6.71 -5.79 22.41
C SER A 155 6.56 -4.41 23.09
N ALA A 156 5.34 -3.92 23.29
CA ALA A 156 5.08 -2.66 24.02
C ALA A 156 3.99 -2.81 25.09
N GLY A 157 3.90 -4.00 25.69
CA GLY A 157 3.55 -4.05 27.10
C GLY A 157 4.76 -3.58 27.91
N PRO A 158 4.62 -3.24 29.19
CA PRO A 158 5.76 -3.12 30.10
C PRO A 158 6.36 -4.52 30.30
N GLU A 159 7.02 -5.04 29.26
CA GLU A 159 7.97 -6.12 29.39
C GLU A 159 9.15 -5.52 30.15
N GLU A 160 9.46 -6.17 31.26
CA GLU A 160 10.61 -5.92 32.14
C GLU A 160 11.79 -5.38 31.33
N GLU A 161 12.36 -4.27 31.81
CA GLU A 161 13.67 -3.75 31.43
C GLU A 161 14.72 -4.86 31.62
N THR A 162 14.73 -5.81 30.70
CA THR A 162 15.84 -6.73 30.53
C THR A 162 16.94 -5.91 29.92
N SER A 163 18.02 -5.77 30.67
CA SER A 163 19.22 -5.01 30.33
C SER A 163 19.57 -5.20 28.86
N TRP A 164 19.34 -4.16 28.06
CA TRP A 164 19.72 -4.15 26.66
C TRP A 164 21.25 -4.26 26.57
N ASP A 165 21.74 -5.32 25.91
CA ASP A 165 23.17 -5.63 25.77
C ASP A 165 23.66 -5.28 24.35
N PRO A 166 24.62 -4.35 24.18
CA PRO A 166 25.20 -3.98 22.89
C PRO A 166 25.75 -5.14 22.08
N ASP A 167 26.17 -6.24 22.71
CA ASP A 167 26.73 -7.40 22.01
C ASP A 167 25.67 -8.25 21.30
N THR A 168 24.38 -7.98 21.54
CA THR A 168 23.25 -8.60 20.83
C THR A 168 22.91 -7.91 19.51
N LEU A 169 23.68 -6.89 19.12
CA LEU A 169 23.48 -6.20 17.84
C LEU A 169 23.64 -7.18 16.66
N PRO A 170 22.66 -7.23 15.74
CA PRO A 170 22.79 -8.07 14.56
C PRO A 170 24.01 -7.64 13.72
N PRO A 171 24.72 -8.58 13.10
CA PRO A 171 25.89 -8.29 12.27
C PRO A 171 25.52 -7.34 11.10
N LEU A 172 26.46 -6.47 10.74
CA LEU A 172 26.28 -5.34 9.80
C LEU A 172 25.82 -5.71 8.38
N ASP A 173 25.91 -6.98 7.98
CA ASP A 173 25.56 -7.42 6.63
C ASP A 173 24.59 -8.61 6.64
N ASP A 174 23.47 -8.45 7.33
CA ASP A 174 22.42 -9.46 7.30
C ASP A 174 21.57 -9.31 6.02
N SER A 175 22.10 -9.87 4.93
CA SER A 175 21.39 -9.99 3.64
C SER A 175 20.10 -10.81 3.72
N SER A 176 19.79 -11.40 4.89
CA SER A 176 18.52 -12.06 5.19
C SER A 176 17.44 -11.08 5.64
N THR A 177 17.76 -9.84 5.99
CA THR A 177 16.74 -8.87 6.45
C THR A 177 15.81 -8.44 5.33
N VAL A 178 14.52 -8.41 5.64
CA VAL A 178 13.47 -8.04 4.68
C VAL A 178 13.29 -6.53 4.68
N ASN A 179 13.30 -5.91 3.50
CA ASN A 179 12.81 -4.55 3.35
C ASN A 179 11.29 -4.53 3.58
N ARG A 180 10.89 -4.26 4.82
CA ARG A 180 9.48 -4.27 5.25
C ARG A 180 8.62 -3.31 4.44
N VAL A 181 9.17 -2.15 4.05
CA VAL A 181 8.46 -1.14 3.24
C VAL A 181 8.16 -1.70 1.85
N ALA A 182 9.17 -2.25 1.16
CA ALA A 182 8.98 -2.85 -0.15
C ALA A 182 8.02 -4.04 -0.10
N THR A 183 8.07 -4.83 0.97
CA THR A 183 7.20 -6.01 1.15
C THR A 183 5.75 -5.61 1.38
N VAL A 184 5.51 -4.56 2.17
CA VAL A 184 4.18 -3.98 2.35
C VAL A 184 3.66 -3.39 1.03
N LEU A 185 4.50 -2.70 0.26
CA LEU A 185 4.13 -2.18 -1.06
C LEU A 185 3.73 -3.32 -2.02
N ASN A 186 4.46 -4.44 -2.01
CA ASN A 186 4.10 -5.63 -2.79
C ASN A 186 2.74 -6.19 -2.37
N LEU A 187 2.45 -6.19 -1.06
CA LEU A 187 1.17 -6.64 -0.53
C LEU A 187 0.01 -5.78 -1.07
N CYS A 188 0.17 -4.45 -1.04
CA CYS A 188 -0.79 -3.52 -1.67
C CYS A 188 -0.93 -3.78 -3.17
N LEU A 189 0.19 -3.98 -3.88
CA LEU A 189 0.18 -4.24 -5.32
C LEU A 189 -0.56 -5.54 -5.65
N TYR A 190 -0.30 -6.63 -4.93
CA TYR A 190 -0.97 -7.92 -5.18
C TYR A 190 -2.46 -7.84 -4.89
N SER A 191 -2.86 -7.18 -3.81
CA SER A 191 -4.28 -6.91 -3.53
C SER A 191 -4.94 -6.06 -4.61
N PHE A 192 -4.26 -5.00 -5.07
CA PHE A 192 -4.75 -4.16 -6.16
C PHE A 192 -4.92 -4.94 -7.46
N LEU A 193 -3.91 -5.72 -7.88
CA LEU A 193 -3.97 -6.54 -9.09
C LEU A 193 -5.06 -7.61 -8.98
N PHE A 194 -5.24 -8.23 -7.81
CA PHE A 194 -6.32 -9.19 -7.59
C PHE A 194 -7.69 -8.53 -7.78
N ILE A 195 -7.93 -7.36 -7.16
CA ILE A 195 -9.20 -6.66 -7.31
C ILE A 195 -9.42 -6.20 -8.76
N LEU A 196 -8.39 -5.59 -9.36
CA LEU A 196 -8.41 -5.10 -10.74
C LEU A 196 -8.78 -6.22 -11.72
N PHE A 197 -8.10 -7.36 -11.62
CA PHE A 197 -8.30 -8.47 -12.54
C PHE A 197 -9.50 -9.34 -12.21
N ASN A 198 -10.19 -9.22 -11.07
CA ASN A 198 -11.41 -10.00 -10.81
C ASN A 198 -12.69 -9.19 -10.94
N PHE A 199 -12.66 -7.89 -10.62
CA PHE A 199 -13.87 -7.05 -10.56
C PHE A 199 -13.91 -5.95 -11.61
N PHE A 200 -12.76 -5.60 -12.19
CA PHE A 200 -12.64 -4.48 -13.12
C PHE A 200 -12.09 -4.90 -14.49
N GLN A 201 -12.13 -6.19 -14.83
CA GLN A 201 -11.71 -6.71 -16.14
C GLN A 201 -12.43 -5.97 -17.27
N GLU A 202 -13.74 -5.80 -17.12
CA GLU A 202 -14.63 -5.12 -18.08
C GLU A 202 -14.44 -3.60 -18.10
N ARG A 203 -13.52 -3.06 -17.30
CA ARG A 203 -13.09 -1.66 -17.35
C ARG A 203 -11.69 -1.52 -17.95
N ILE A 204 -11.03 -2.63 -18.28
CA ILE A 204 -9.72 -2.67 -18.95
C ILE A 204 -9.97 -2.85 -20.44
N GLY A 205 -9.79 -1.77 -21.19
CA GLY A 205 -10.17 -1.76 -22.59
C GLY A 205 -9.95 -0.40 -23.24
N MET A 206 -10.40 -0.30 -24.48
CA MET A 206 -10.32 0.92 -25.26
C MET A 206 -11.65 1.64 -25.24
N VAL A 207 -11.62 2.96 -25.10
CA VAL A 207 -12.77 3.80 -25.36
C VAL A 207 -12.71 4.18 -26.85
N ASN A 208 -13.78 3.91 -27.58
CA ASN A 208 -13.91 4.30 -28.97
C ASN A 208 -15.07 5.32 -29.09
N LEU A 209 -14.92 6.26 -30.02
CA LEU A 209 -15.92 7.27 -30.35
C LEU A 209 -16.24 7.14 -31.82
N ALA A 210 -17.46 6.72 -32.13
CA ALA A 210 -17.97 6.68 -33.51
C ALA A 210 -19.24 7.52 -33.59
N ASN A 211 -19.31 8.43 -34.56
CA ASN A 211 -20.47 9.30 -34.82
C ASN A 211 -20.98 10.10 -33.60
N GLY A 212 -20.08 10.49 -32.68
CA GLY A 212 -20.45 11.26 -31.48
C GLY A 212 -20.96 10.43 -30.29
N GLU A 213 -21.03 9.10 -30.40
CA GLU A 213 -21.37 8.20 -29.28
C GLU A 213 -20.14 7.45 -28.76
N TYR A 214 -19.91 7.55 -27.44
CA TYR A 214 -18.85 6.83 -26.76
C TYR A 214 -19.28 5.41 -26.47
N TRP A 215 -18.47 4.44 -26.84
CA TRP A 215 -18.64 3.06 -26.41
C TRP A 215 -17.29 2.48 -25.98
N PHE A 216 -17.37 1.59 -25.00
CA PHE A 216 -16.19 0.96 -24.39
C PHE A 216 -16.03 -0.44 -24.95
N LEU A 217 -14.84 -0.73 -25.50
CA LEU A 217 -14.41 -2.05 -25.96
C LEU A 217 -13.57 -2.70 -24.86
N PRO A 218 -14.08 -3.72 -24.15
CA PRO A 218 -13.24 -4.54 -23.30
C PRO A 218 -12.16 -5.19 -24.17
N MET A 219 -10.90 -5.06 -23.77
CA MET A 219 -9.78 -5.66 -24.50
C MET A 219 -9.31 -6.97 -23.91
N LEU A 220 -9.64 -7.28 -22.66
CA LEU A 220 -9.35 -8.59 -22.09
C LEU A 220 -10.35 -9.59 -22.67
N GLY A 221 -9.88 -10.35 -23.65
CA GLY A 221 -10.68 -11.36 -24.35
C GLY A 221 -10.89 -12.62 -23.51
N ASP A 222 -11.62 -13.58 -24.08
CA ASP A 222 -11.94 -14.84 -23.38
C ASP A 222 -10.69 -15.65 -23.02
N GLY A 223 -9.61 -15.49 -23.79
CA GLY A 223 -8.31 -16.08 -23.47
C GLY A 223 -7.79 -15.66 -22.10
N PHE A 224 -8.01 -14.40 -21.70
CA PHE A 224 -7.56 -13.91 -20.39
C PHE A 224 -8.21 -14.67 -19.22
N HIS A 225 -9.51 -15.00 -19.35
CA HIS A 225 -10.26 -15.72 -18.31
C HIS A 225 -9.68 -17.11 -18.01
N LYS A 226 -9.13 -17.78 -19.03
CA LYS A 226 -8.43 -19.06 -18.86
C LYS A 226 -7.21 -18.94 -17.92
N TYR A 227 -6.49 -17.82 -17.99
CA TYR A 227 -5.31 -17.58 -17.15
C TYR A 227 -5.64 -16.92 -15.82
N LEU A 228 -6.84 -16.35 -15.66
CA LEU A 228 -7.26 -15.67 -14.44
C LEU A 228 -7.13 -16.56 -13.20
N LEU A 229 -7.55 -17.83 -13.30
CA LEU A 229 -7.43 -18.78 -12.19
C LEU A 229 -5.95 -18.94 -11.76
N TRP A 230 -5.06 -19.17 -12.72
CA TRP A 230 -3.63 -19.35 -12.46
C TRP A 230 -2.98 -18.08 -11.93
N LEU A 231 -3.36 -16.92 -12.48
CA LEU A 231 -2.91 -15.62 -12.02
C LEU A 231 -3.39 -15.34 -10.58
N ASN A 232 -4.62 -15.71 -10.23
CA ASN A 232 -5.16 -15.60 -8.89
C ASN A 232 -4.44 -16.50 -7.89
N VAL A 233 -4.19 -17.77 -8.25
CA VAL A 233 -3.39 -18.69 -7.42
C VAL A 233 -2.02 -18.10 -7.16
N TRP A 234 -1.38 -17.55 -8.20
CA TRP A 234 -0.08 -16.89 -8.07
C TRP A 234 -0.14 -15.63 -7.19
N LEU A 235 -1.14 -14.75 -7.39
CA LEU A 235 -1.32 -13.52 -6.61
C LEU A 235 -1.55 -13.81 -5.13
N VAL A 236 -2.38 -14.80 -4.80
CA VAL A 236 -2.64 -15.23 -3.43
C VAL A 236 -1.36 -15.82 -2.80
N ALA A 237 -0.65 -16.66 -3.53
CA ALA A 237 0.62 -17.23 -3.07
C ALA A 237 1.69 -16.14 -2.82
N ALA A 238 1.81 -15.16 -3.72
CA ALA A 238 2.72 -14.02 -3.57
C ALA A 238 2.32 -13.08 -2.42
N PHE A 239 1.01 -12.93 -2.19
CA PHE A 239 0.47 -12.22 -1.03
C PHE A 239 0.84 -12.93 0.27
N ILE A 240 0.64 -14.25 0.36
CA ILE A 240 0.98 -15.06 1.54
C ILE A 240 2.49 -14.98 1.83
N LEU A 241 3.36 -15.08 0.82
CA LEU A 241 4.80 -14.90 1.04
C LEU A 241 5.11 -13.51 1.61
N SER A 242 4.59 -12.45 0.99
CA SER A 242 4.82 -11.08 1.46
C SER A 242 4.30 -10.89 2.89
N TRP A 243 3.15 -11.49 3.21
CA TRP A 243 2.58 -11.49 4.55
C TRP A 243 3.51 -12.13 5.58
N LEU A 244 4.01 -13.33 5.29
CA LEU A 244 4.96 -14.04 6.16
C LEU A 244 6.25 -13.24 6.35
N LEU A 245 6.78 -12.65 5.28
CA LEU A 245 8.00 -11.83 5.33
C LEU A 245 7.82 -10.53 6.14
N VAL A 246 6.63 -9.92 6.15
CA VAL A 246 6.34 -8.77 7.02
C VAL A 246 6.30 -9.20 8.49
N ARG A 247 5.70 -10.37 8.78
CA ARG A 247 5.59 -10.92 10.13
C ARG A 247 6.95 -11.32 10.70
N GLU A 248 7.75 -12.03 9.93
CA GLU A 248 9.04 -12.57 10.38
C GLU A 248 10.19 -11.57 10.23
N GLY A 249 10.14 -10.70 9.22
CA GLY A 249 11.19 -9.69 8.97
C GLY A 249 12.51 -10.24 8.43
N ILE A 250 12.62 -11.56 8.23
CA ILE A 250 13.82 -12.26 7.77
C ILE A 250 13.50 -13.27 6.65
N TRP A 251 14.47 -13.49 5.76
CA TRP A 251 14.43 -14.48 4.69
C TRP A 251 15.00 -15.81 5.18
N ARG A 252 14.13 -16.78 5.44
CA ARG A 252 14.49 -18.19 5.64
C ARG A 252 14.76 -18.89 4.31
N ASP A 253 15.46 -20.02 4.34
CA ASP A 253 15.72 -20.80 3.13
C ASP A 253 14.44 -21.24 2.43
N LEU A 254 13.42 -21.63 3.20
CA LEU A 254 12.10 -21.98 2.65
C LEU A 254 11.42 -20.79 1.97
N THR A 255 11.49 -19.57 2.53
CA THR A 255 10.88 -18.39 1.91
C THR A 255 11.65 -17.92 0.68
N ARG A 256 12.97 -18.14 0.63
CA ARG A 256 13.80 -17.93 -0.57
C ARG A 256 13.43 -18.90 -1.69
N ILE A 257 13.33 -20.19 -1.39
CA ILE A 257 12.91 -21.22 -2.37
C ILE A 257 11.50 -20.91 -2.87
N TYR A 258 10.56 -20.63 -1.96
CA TYR A 258 9.19 -20.28 -2.32
C TYR A 258 9.14 -19.06 -3.24
N ARG A 259 9.98 -18.05 -2.99
CA ARG A 259 10.07 -16.87 -3.86
C ARG A 259 10.56 -17.22 -5.27
N ILE A 260 11.58 -18.07 -5.39
CA ILE A 260 12.10 -18.53 -6.69
C ILE A 260 11.02 -19.31 -7.44
N THR A 261 10.30 -20.20 -6.75
CA THR A 261 9.17 -20.95 -7.32
C THR A 261 8.09 -20.00 -7.84
N LEU A 262 7.74 -18.96 -7.10
CA LEU A 262 6.79 -17.95 -7.54
C LEU A 262 7.27 -17.18 -8.77
N ASP A 263 8.54 -16.79 -8.83
CA ASP A 263 9.05 -16.09 -10.01
C ASP A 263 8.98 -17.01 -11.26
N PHE A 264 9.33 -18.30 -11.11
CA PHE A 264 9.23 -19.27 -12.20
C PHE A 264 7.78 -19.47 -12.66
N LEU A 265 6.85 -19.68 -11.72
CA LEU A 265 5.43 -19.82 -12.03
C LEU A 265 4.87 -18.57 -12.73
N LEU A 266 5.23 -17.36 -12.27
CA LEU A 266 4.82 -16.12 -12.93
C LEU A 266 5.34 -16.08 -14.36
N ALA A 267 6.61 -16.39 -14.57
CA ALA A 267 7.19 -16.36 -15.91
C ALA A 267 6.52 -17.35 -16.86
N VAL A 268 6.18 -18.55 -16.39
CA VAL A 268 5.42 -19.53 -17.17
C VAL A 268 4.03 -18.98 -17.52
N ILE A 269 3.30 -18.43 -16.54
CA ILE A 269 1.98 -17.82 -16.79
C ILE A 269 2.09 -16.70 -17.83
N LEU A 270 3.03 -15.76 -17.66
CA LEU A 270 3.24 -14.64 -18.58
C LEU A 270 3.65 -15.11 -19.98
N TYR A 271 4.50 -16.14 -20.09
CA TYR A 271 4.89 -16.73 -21.37
C TYR A 271 3.70 -17.39 -22.09
N LEU A 272 2.91 -18.20 -21.37
CA LEU A 272 1.69 -18.81 -21.90
C LEU A 272 0.69 -17.73 -22.33
N MET A 273 0.61 -16.64 -21.58
CA MET A 273 -0.21 -15.50 -21.97
C MET A 273 0.33 -14.79 -23.23
N ALA A 274 1.64 -14.64 -23.36
CA ALA A 274 2.25 -14.00 -24.52
C ALA A 274 2.01 -14.77 -25.83
N ILE A 275 1.98 -16.10 -25.79
CA ILE A 275 1.73 -16.92 -26.98
C ILE A 275 0.24 -16.99 -27.36
N ASP A 276 -0.67 -16.77 -26.41
CA ASP A 276 -2.10 -16.86 -26.63
C ASP A 276 -2.68 -15.56 -27.21
N ALA A 277 -3.06 -15.60 -28.50
CA ALA A 277 -3.63 -14.45 -29.19
C ALA A 277 -5.03 -14.07 -28.67
N SER A 278 -5.74 -14.97 -28.00
CA SER A 278 -7.12 -14.75 -27.54
C SER A 278 -7.23 -13.92 -26.26
N ILE A 279 -6.10 -13.53 -25.66
CA ILE A 279 -6.06 -12.70 -24.45
C ILE A 279 -6.48 -11.26 -24.73
N ILE A 280 -6.24 -10.79 -25.96
CA ILE A 280 -6.51 -9.41 -26.33
C ILE A 280 -7.46 -9.38 -27.50
N GLY A 281 -8.64 -8.80 -27.27
CA GLY A 281 -9.70 -8.68 -28.23
C GLY A 281 -11.07 -8.56 -27.54
N PRO A 282 -12.13 -8.21 -28.30
CA PRO A 282 -13.48 -8.24 -27.78
C PRO A 282 -13.83 -9.64 -27.25
N PRO A 283 -14.49 -9.75 -26.08
CA PRO A 283 -15.05 -11.00 -25.59
C PRO A 283 -16.03 -11.60 -26.61
N ALA A 284 -16.17 -12.93 -26.63
CA ALA A 284 -17.14 -13.58 -27.51
C ALA A 284 -18.55 -13.05 -27.23
N GLY A 285 -19.25 -12.65 -28.30
CA GLY A 285 -20.60 -12.09 -28.21
C GLY A 285 -20.66 -10.61 -27.83
N TRP A 286 -19.52 -9.94 -27.62
CA TRP A 286 -19.52 -8.49 -27.47
C TRP A 286 -19.89 -7.82 -28.81
N THR A 287 -20.99 -7.07 -28.81
CA THR A 287 -21.48 -6.31 -29.96
C THR A 287 -21.41 -4.82 -29.71
N ILE A 288 -21.20 -4.03 -30.77
CA ILE A 288 -21.23 -2.57 -30.68
C ILE A 288 -22.65 -2.14 -30.29
N PRO A 289 -22.83 -1.41 -29.17
CA PRO A 289 -24.17 -1.05 -28.67
C PRO A 289 -24.88 0.04 -29.50
N VAL A 290 -24.25 0.57 -30.55
CA VAL A 290 -24.78 1.65 -31.40
C VAL A 290 -25.59 1.08 -32.57
N ARG A 291 -26.91 1.38 -32.63
CA ARG A 291 -27.78 1.01 -33.76
C ARG A 291 -27.30 1.69 -35.04
N GLY A 292 -26.86 0.89 -36.02
CA GLY A 292 -26.47 1.36 -37.36
C GLY A 292 -24.98 1.23 -37.71
N LEU A 293 -24.13 0.88 -36.74
CA LEU A 293 -22.72 0.50 -36.96
C LEU A 293 -22.59 -1.02 -36.84
N SER A 294 -22.84 -1.74 -37.94
CA SER A 294 -22.77 -3.20 -37.99
C SER A 294 -21.33 -3.74 -38.09
N GLY A 295 -20.36 -3.09 -37.43
CA GLY A 295 -18.98 -3.52 -37.42
C GLY A 295 -18.06 -2.53 -36.73
N LEU A 296 -17.02 -3.04 -36.08
CA LEU A 296 -15.83 -2.24 -35.80
C LEU A 296 -15.34 -1.73 -37.16
N ASP A 297 -14.91 -0.47 -37.25
CA ASP A 297 -14.23 0.03 -38.46
C ASP A 297 -13.22 -1.05 -38.93
N PRO A 298 -13.27 -1.52 -40.19
CA PRO A 298 -12.37 -2.56 -40.69
C PRO A 298 -10.91 -2.27 -40.36
N VAL A 299 -10.49 -0.99 -40.43
CA VAL A 299 -9.13 -0.58 -40.04
C VAL A 299 -8.88 -0.82 -38.55
N PHE A 300 -9.87 -0.51 -37.69
CA PHE A 300 -9.75 -0.73 -36.26
C PHE A 300 -9.72 -2.23 -35.89
N ARG A 301 -10.55 -3.04 -36.55
CA ARG A 301 -10.59 -4.49 -36.33
C ARG A 301 -9.33 -5.20 -36.85
N ASP A 302 -8.92 -4.87 -38.06
CA ASP A 302 -7.94 -5.66 -38.81
C ASP A 302 -6.52 -5.11 -38.63
N GLU A 303 -6.36 -3.85 -38.21
CA GLU A 303 -5.04 -3.25 -37.96
C GLU A 303 -4.82 -2.91 -36.48
N VAL A 304 -5.71 -2.12 -35.85
CA VAL A 304 -5.47 -1.56 -34.50
C VAL A 304 -5.50 -2.63 -33.40
N ILE A 305 -6.54 -3.48 -33.37
CA ILE A 305 -6.65 -4.55 -32.36
C ILE A 305 -5.48 -5.53 -32.46
N PRO A 306 -5.11 -6.06 -33.65
CA PRO A 306 -3.92 -6.90 -33.80
C PRO A 306 -2.62 -6.20 -33.41
N MET A 307 -2.45 -4.91 -33.75
CA MET A 307 -1.25 -4.15 -33.39
C MET A 307 -1.11 -4.02 -31.86
N VAL A 308 -2.19 -3.66 -31.16
CA VAL A 308 -2.19 -3.56 -29.70
C VAL A 308 -2.04 -4.93 -29.05
N GLY A 309 -2.71 -5.94 -29.61
CA GLY A 309 -2.55 -7.34 -29.24
C GLY A 309 -1.10 -7.78 -29.28
N MET A 310 -0.42 -7.50 -30.39
CA MET A 310 1.00 -7.79 -30.58
C MET A 310 1.88 -7.03 -29.58
N GLY A 311 1.63 -5.73 -29.38
CA GLY A 311 2.39 -4.90 -28.44
C GLY A 311 2.33 -5.41 -27.00
N ILE A 312 1.14 -5.74 -26.49
CA ILE A 312 0.98 -6.29 -25.14
C ILE A 312 1.59 -7.70 -25.06
N ARG A 313 1.45 -8.55 -26.08
CA ARG A 313 2.07 -9.89 -26.10
C ARG A 313 3.59 -9.82 -26.05
N ILE A 314 4.20 -8.88 -26.78
CA ILE A 314 5.64 -8.59 -26.69
C ILE A 314 6.00 -8.15 -25.27
N ALA A 315 5.22 -7.24 -24.67
CA ALA A 315 5.46 -6.79 -23.31
C ALA A 315 5.38 -7.95 -22.29
N LEU A 316 4.41 -8.85 -22.45
CA LEU A 316 4.27 -10.07 -21.62
C LEU A 316 5.47 -11.02 -21.80
N PHE A 317 5.93 -11.20 -23.04
CA PHE A 317 7.12 -12.03 -23.33
C PHE A 317 8.38 -11.46 -22.68
N VAL A 318 8.59 -10.14 -22.82
CA VAL A 318 9.71 -9.44 -22.18
C VAL A 318 9.61 -9.54 -20.65
N ALA A 319 8.43 -9.34 -20.09
CA ALA A 319 8.20 -9.50 -18.65
C ALA A 319 8.54 -10.92 -18.19
N ALA A 320 8.08 -11.96 -18.90
CA ALA A 320 8.40 -13.35 -18.61
C ALA A 320 9.92 -13.61 -18.61
N ALA A 321 10.64 -13.11 -19.63
CA ALA A 321 12.09 -13.25 -19.73
C ALA A 321 12.82 -12.55 -18.58
N LEU A 322 12.43 -11.31 -18.24
CA LEU A 322 13.01 -10.57 -17.11
C LEU A 322 12.75 -11.27 -15.77
N THR A 323 11.57 -11.83 -15.58
CA THR A 323 11.23 -12.61 -14.39
C THR A 323 12.10 -13.87 -14.29
N LEU A 324 12.32 -14.60 -15.38
CA LEU A 324 13.24 -15.75 -15.42
C LEU A 324 14.68 -15.36 -15.10
N ILE A 325 15.19 -14.27 -15.68
CA ILE A 325 16.53 -13.77 -15.39
C ILE A 325 16.66 -13.44 -13.90
N THR A 326 15.63 -12.83 -13.31
CA THR A 326 15.61 -12.48 -11.89
C THR A 326 15.60 -13.72 -11.00
N ALA A 327 14.83 -14.75 -11.36
CA ALA A 327 14.84 -16.04 -10.68
C ALA A 327 16.23 -16.70 -10.75
N GLY A 328 16.86 -16.69 -11.93
CA GLY A 328 18.22 -17.21 -12.13
C GLY A 328 19.27 -16.49 -11.29
N LYS A 329 19.20 -15.15 -11.21
CA LYS A 329 20.07 -14.35 -10.33
C LYS A 329 19.89 -14.73 -8.85
N ARG A 330 18.65 -14.99 -8.41
CA ARG A 330 18.36 -15.41 -7.03
C ARG A 330 18.92 -16.79 -6.72
N ILE A 331 18.75 -17.74 -7.64
CA ILE A 331 19.34 -19.09 -7.54
C ILE A 331 20.87 -18.99 -7.44
N TRP A 332 21.50 -18.24 -8.34
CA TRP A 332 22.96 -18.07 -8.34
C TRP A 332 23.47 -17.44 -7.04
N LYS A 333 22.78 -16.41 -6.53
CA LYS A 333 23.12 -15.79 -5.24
C LYS A 333 23.00 -16.80 -4.09
N MET A 334 21.96 -17.63 -4.08
CA MET A 334 21.72 -18.63 -3.04
C MET A 334 22.83 -19.70 -3.01
N ILE A 335 23.24 -20.21 -4.17
CA ILE A 335 24.32 -21.20 -4.29
C ILE A 335 25.67 -20.64 -3.84
N ARG A 336 25.93 -19.34 -4.06
CA ARG A 336 27.22 -18.71 -3.73
C ARG A 336 27.34 -18.30 -2.25
N THR A 337 26.22 -18.21 -1.53
CA THR A 337 26.19 -17.85 -0.10
C THR A 337 26.15 -19.06 0.85
N VAL A 338 26.06 -20.28 0.32
CA VAL A 338 26.18 -21.56 1.05
C VAL A 338 27.62 -22.04 0.95
#